data_AF-A0A9D4JBF4-F1
#
_entry.id   AF-A0A9D4JBF4-F1
#
_cell.length_a   1.000
_cell.length_b   1.000
_cell.length_c   1.000
_cell.angle_alpha   90.00
_cell.angle_beta   90.00
_cell.angle_gamma   90.00
#
_symmetry.space_group_name_H-M   'P 1'
#
loop_
_entity.id
_entity.type
_entity.pdbx_description
1 polymer ?
#
loop_
_entity_poly.entity_id
_entity_poly.type
_entity_poly.pdbx_seq_one_letter_code
_entity_poly.pdbx_strand_id
1 'polypeptide(L)' 'MSGERKFLTLGERVKCLKLFESGKSSRVIASELCVGRTQVQSVHKHKREIM' A
#
# COMPACT_ATOMS: atom_id res chain seq x y z
N MET A 1 -7.82 18.48 6.44
CA MET A 1 -8.18 17.49 5.40
C MET A 1 -8.65 16.21 6.11
N SER A 2 -9.93 16.12 6.45
CA SER A 2 -10.54 14.85 6.88
C SER A 2 -10.90 14.07 5.62
N GLY A 3 -9.89 13.48 4.98
CA GLY A 3 -10.10 12.52 3.90
C GLY A 3 -10.51 11.18 4.50
N GLU A 4 -11.59 10.60 4.00
CA GLU A 4 -12.02 9.26 4.38
C GLU A 4 -10.85 8.27 4.26
N ARG A 5 -10.65 7.45 5.30
CA ARG A 5 -9.57 6.46 5.32
C ARG A 5 -9.94 5.32 4.38
N LYS A 6 -9.41 5.34 3.15
CA LYS A 6 -9.53 4.21 2.21
C LYS A 6 -8.73 3.01 2.73
N PHE A 7 -9.42 1.94 3.08
CA PHE A 7 -8.77 0.66 3.38
C PHE A 7 -8.44 -0.10 2.10
N LEU A 8 -7.27 -0.75 2.07
CA LEU A 8 -6.86 -1.60 0.95
C LEU A 8 -7.50 -2.98 1.11
N THR A 9 -8.19 -3.41 0.05
CA THR A 9 -8.62 -4.81 -0.12
C THR A 9 -7.42 -5.75 -0.23
N LEU A 10 -7.62 -7.06 -0.08
CA LEU A 10 -6.54 -8.05 -0.23
C LEU A 10 -5.83 -7.92 -1.61
N GLY A 11 -6.60 -7.76 -2.69
CA GLY A 11 -6.05 -7.57 -4.03
C GLY A 11 -5.22 -6.29 -4.17
N GLU A 12 -5.65 -5.19 -3.57
CA GLU A 12 -4.88 -3.94 -3.56
C GLU A 12 -3.63 -4.04 -2.67
N ARG A 13 -3.66 -4.82 -1.59
CA ARG A 13 -2.48 -5.12 -0.77
C ARG A 13 -1.45 -5.92 -1.56
N VAL A 14 -1.87 -6.94 -2.31
CA VAL A 14 -0.98 -7.69 -3.22
C VAL A 14 -0.42 -6.77 -4.31
N LYS A 15 -1.24 -5.89 -4.90
CA LYS A 15 -0.79 -4.89 -5.87
C LYS A 15 0.26 -3.95 -5.25
N CYS A 16 0.04 -3.49 -4.02
CA CYS A 16 1.01 -2.68 -3.27
C CYS A 16 2.36 -3.40 -3.13
N LEU A 17 2.36 -4.68 -2.76
CA LEU A 17 3.60 -5.48 -2.64
C LEU A 17 4.33 -5.66 -3.98
N LYS A 18 3.60 -5.95 -5.06
CA LYS A 18 4.19 -6.03 -6.42
C LYS A 18 4.82 -4.71 -6.85
N LEU A 19 4.21 -3.57 -6.49
CA LEU A 19 4.79 -2.25 -6.79
C LEU A 19 6.08 -1.99 -5.98
N PHE A 20 6.15 -2.47 -4.74
CA PHE A 20 7.38 -2.44 -3.96
C PHE A 20 8.49 -3.28 -4.59
N GLU A 21 8.18 -4.49 -5.03
CA GLU A 21 9.12 -5.39 -5.72
C GLU A 21 9.61 -4.79 -7.04
N SER A 22 8.77 -4.02 -7.74
CA SER A 22 9.16 -3.26 -8.93
C SER A 22 10.08 -2.06 -8.65
N GLY A 23 10.41 -1.77 -7.38
CA GLY A 23 11.30 -0.69 -6.97
C GLY A 23 10.63 0.66 -6.76
N LYS A 24 9.28 0.74 -6.78
CA LYS A 24 8.59 2.02 -6.51
C LYS A 24 8.69 2.40 -5.04
N SER A 25 8.86 3.71 -4.79
CA SER A 25 8.86 4.25 -3.44
C SER A 25 7.46 4.27 -2.83
N SER A 26 7.37 4.18 -1.50
CA SER A 26 6.09 4.21 -0.78
C SER A 26 5.26 5.48 -1.04
N ARG A 27 5.91 6.58 -1.42
CA ARG A 27 5.24 7.82 -1.80
C ARG A 27 4.47 7.64 -3.11
N VAL A 28 5.12 7.07 -4.13
CA VAL A 28 4.49 6.81 -5.44
C VAL A 28 3.35 5.81 -5.30
N ILE A 29 3.57 4.73 -4.56
CA ILE A 29 2.55 3.70 -4.33
C ILE A 29 1.32 4.27 -3.60
N ALA A 30 1.53 5.10 -2.59
CA ALA A 30 0.45 5.77 -1.87
C ALA A 30 -0.40 6.65 -2.79
N SER A 31 0.23 7.39 -3.71
CA SER A 31 -0.46 8.18 -4.73
C SER A 31 -1.20 7.31 -5.74
N GLU A 32 -0.60 6.22 -6.22
CA GLU A 32 -1.23 5.31 -7.21
C GLU A 32 -2.44 4.56 -6.63
N LEU A 33 -2.43 4.26 -5.34
CA LEU A 33 -3.51 3.53 -4.67
C LEU A 33 -4.51 4.44 -3.93
N CYS A 34 -4.28 5.76 -3.93
CA CYS A 34 -5.03 6.76 -3.18
C CYS A 34 -5.17 6.40 -1.68
N VAL A 35 -4.05 6.05 -1.03
CA VAL A 35 -4.00 5.66 0.38
C VAL A 35 -2.89 6.38 1.14
N GLY A 36 -2.95 6.34 2.47
CA GLY A 36 -1.92 6.92 3.32
C GLY A 36 -0.58 6.19 3.21
N ARG A 37 0.53 6.95 3.27
CA ARG A 37 1.89 6.39 3.29
C ARG A 37 2.10 5.37 4.42
N THR A 38 1.52 5.63 5.60
CA THR A 38 1.57 4.72 6.74
C THR A 38 0.93 3.37 6.43
N GLN A 39 -0.16 3.36 5.67
CA GLN A 39 -0.86 2.14 5.28
C GLN A 39 -0.04 1.32 4.28
N VAL A 40 0.60 1.99 3.32
CA VAL A 40 1.55 1.35 2.38
C VAL A 40 2.71 0.70 3.13
N GLN A 41 3.30 1.40 4.10
CA GLN A 41 4.37 0.85 4.94
C GLN A 41 3.90 -0.31 5.82
N SER A 42 2.70 -0.21 6.39
CA SER A 42 2.09 -1.29 7.16
C SER A 42 1.91 -2.55 6.30
N VAL A 43 1.37 -2.41 5.08
CA VAL A 43 1.25 -3.53 4.13
C VAL A 43 2.62 -4.17 3.83
N HIS A 44 3.66 -3.37 3.61
CA HIS A 44 5.00 -3.90 3.35
C HIS A 44 5.58 -4.64 4.58
N LYS A 45 5.36 -4.10 5.79
CA LYS A 45 5.81 -4.72 7.04
C LYS A 45 5.15 -6.09 7.27
N HIS A 46 3.85 -6.20 6.97
CA HIS A 46 3.05 -7.41 7.15
C HIS A 46 2.94 -8.28 5.89
N LYS A 47 3.88 -8.16 4.95
CA LYS A 47 3.82 -8.87 3.65
C LYS A 47 3.71 -10.40 3.77
N ARG A 48 4.33 -10.98 4.81
CA ARG A 48 4.31 -12.44 5.09
C ARG A 48 2.95 -12.97 5.56
N GLU A 49 2.06 -12.10 5.99
CA GLU A 49 0.69 -12.47 6.40
C GLU A 49 -0.29 -12.37 5.22
N ILE A 50 0.13 -11.74 4.12
CA ILE A 50 -0.68 -11.45 2.93
C ILE A 50 -0.38 -12.44 1.81
N MET A 51 0.87 -12.90 1.72
CA MET A 51 1.39 -13.90 0.77
C MET A 51 2.13 -14.98 1.54
#